data_AF-A0A8C0R2B8-F1
#
_entry.id   AF-A0A8C0R2B8-F1
#
_cell.length_a   1.000
_cell.length_b   1.000
_cell.length_c   1.000
_cell.angle_alpha   90.00
_cell.angle_beta   90.00
_cell.angle_gamma   90.00
#
_symmetry.space_group_name_H-M   'P 1'
#
loop_
_entity.id
_entity.type
_entity.pdbx_description
1 polymer ?
#
loop_
_entity_poly.entity_id
_entity_poly.type
_entity_poly.pdbx_seq_one_letter_code
_entity_poly.pdbx_strand_id
1 'polypeptide(L)'
;MEPLPLELPADTVQRIASELRCHPTDERVALRLDEEDKLRHFKEHFHIPKMQDLPAIDLSLVNKDENAIYFSGNSLGLQPKLVKTYLEEELDKWAKMGVYGHEVGKRPWITGDETILGLMNDIVGNTFFAGQHVKPG
;
A
#
# COMPACT_ATOMS: atom_id res chain seq x y z
N MET A 1 18.10 -19.55 21.58
CA MET A 1 18.19 -18.08 21.73
C MET A 1 16.78 -17.64 22.04
N GLU A 2 16.50 -17.26 23.29
CA GLU A 2 15.16 -16.74 23.62
C GLU A 2 14.91 -15.47 22.79
N PRO A 3 13.72 -15.31 22.19
CA PRO A 3 13.38 -14.05 21.56
C PRO A 3 13.47 -12.95 22.61
N LEU A 4 14.19 -11.87 22.29
CA LEU A 4 14.23 -10.68 23.14
C LEU A 4 12.79 -10.24 23.44
N PRO A 5 12.49 -9.81 24.68
CA PRO A 5 11.16 -9.30 24.99
C PRO A 5 10.82 -8.16 24.03
N LEU A 6 9.60 -8.20 23.48
CA LEU A 6 9.09 -7.13 22.62
C LEU A 6 9.11 -5.81 23.39
N GLU A 7 9.87 -4.83 22.89
CA GLU A 7 9.95 -3.47 23.43
C GLU A 7 8.61 -2.74 23.17
N LEU A 8 8.12 -1.97 24.16
CA LEU A 8 6.94 -1.14 23.95
C LEU A 8 7.28 0.08 23.08
N PRO A 9 6.36 0.59 22.24
CA PRO A 9 6.65 1.73 21.38
C PRO A 9 7.10 2.99 22.12
N ALA A 10 6.53 3.24 23.32
CA ALA A 10 6.95 4.37 24.16
C ALA A 10 8.41 4.24 24.60
N ASP A 11 8.85 3.04 24.97
CA ASP A 11 10.23 2.76 25.37
C ASP A 11 11.18 2.90 24.17
N THR A 12 10.78 2.43 22.99
CA THR A 12 11.52 2.61 21.73
C THR A 12 11.77 4.11 21.44
N VAL A 13 10.74 4.95 21.55
CA VAL A 13 10.86 6.40 21.33
C VAL A 13 11.81 7.04 22.35
N GLN A 14 11.71 6.67 23.63
CA GLN A 14 12.61 7.16 24.69
C GLN A 14 14.06 6.75 24.46
N ARG A 15 14.29 5.49 24.06
CA ARG A 15 15.61 4.95 23.75
C ARG A 15 16.25 5.68 22.56
N ILE A 16 15.53 5.82 21.45
CA ILE A 16 16.03 6.53 20.26
C ILE A 16 16.34 8.00 20.59
N ALA A 17 15.47 8.67 21.36
CA ALA A 17 15.73 10.05 21.78
C ALA A 17 17.00 10.17 22.63
N SER A 18 17.25 9.20 23.51
CA SER A 18 18.47 9.11 24.32
C SER A 18 19.71 8.90 23.45
N GLU A 19 19.64 8.02 22.44
CA GLU A 19 20.72 7.78 21.47
C GLU A 19 21.05 9.03 20.65
N LEU A 20 20.02 9.78 20.23
CA LEU A 20 20.15 11.03 19.47
C LEU A 20 20.49 12.25 20.35
N ARG A 21 20.51 12.09 21.68
CA ARG A 21 20.70 13.17 22.65
C ARG A 21 19.71 14.32 22.44
N CYS A 22 18.43 13.98 22.29
CA CYS A 22 17.34 14.92 22.09
C CYS A 22 16.15 14.63 23.03
N HIS A 23 15.15 15.50 23.04
CA HIS A 23 13.90 15.24 23.74
C HIS A 23 13.06 14.21 22.95
N PRO A 24 12.25 13.34 23.59
CA PRO A 24 11.41 12.35 22.90
C PRO A 24 10.40 12.92 21.89
N THR A 25 10.05 14.20 22.04
CA THR A 25 9.11 14.91 21.14
C THR A 25 9.82 15.76 20.08
N ASP A 26 11.14 15.60 19.93
CA ASP A 26 11.94 16.31 18.94
C ASP A 26 11.75 15.69 17.55
N GLU A 27 11.69 16.52 16.51
CA GLU A 27 11.54 16.09 15.11
C GLU A 27 12.58 15.05 14.69
N ARG A 28 13.81 15.14 15.23
CA ARG A 28 14.90 14.21 14.95
C ARG A 28 14.55 12.75 15.25
N VAL A 29 13.66 12.51 16.23
CA VAL A 29 13.20 11.15 16.56
C VAL A 29 12.34 10.59 15.44
N ALA A 30 11.42 11.39 14.88
CA ALA A 30 10.58 10.96 13.76
C ALA A 30 11.42 10.72 12.50
N LEU A 31 12.36 11.62 12.19
CA LEU A 31 13.27 11.45 11.05
C LEU A 31 14.10 10.16 11.17
N ARG A 32 14.58 9.85 12.37
CA ARG A 32 15.32 8.60 12.62
C ARG A 32 14.44 7.35 12.44
N LEU A 33 13.20 7.39 12.91
CA LEU A 33 12.25 6.29 12.70
C LEU A 33 11.92 6.10 11.22
N ASP A 34 11.77 7.19 10.45
CA ASP A 34 11.61 7.13 9.00
C ASP A 34 12.86 6.58 8.30
N GLU A 35 14.06 6.87 8.79
CA GLU A 35 15.31 6.30 8.26
C GLU A 35 15.43 4.79 8.48
N GLU A 36 14.97 4.30 9.62
CA GLU A 36 15.04 2.89 10.00
C GLU A 36 13.86 2.05 9.49
N ASP A 37 12.80 2.69 8.97
CA ASP A 37 11.65 2.01 8.40
C ASP A 37 12.01 1.30 7.08
N LYS A 38 12.11 -0.03 7.16
CA LYS A 38 12.34 -0.93 6.02
C LYS A 38 11.22 -0.83 4.97
N LEU A 39 10.03 -0.39 5.34
CA LEU A 39 8.86 -0.24 4.47
C LEU A 39 8.72 1.16 3.86
N ARG A 40 9.60 2.12 4.19
CA ARG A 40 9.50 3.52 3.74
C ARG A 40 9.29 3.66 2.23
N HIS A 41 9.98 2.84 1.45
CA HIS A 41 9.93 2.87 -0.01
C HIS A 41 8.52 2.59 -0.57
N PHE A 42 7.65 1.87 0.16
CA PHE A 42 6.28 1.63 -0.28
C PHE A 42 5.45 2.91 -0.44
N LYS A 43 5.81 3.98 0.27
CA LYS A 43 5.19 5.31 0.11
C LYS A 43 5.24 5.79 -1.34
N GLU A 44 6.29 5.43 -2.08
CA GLU A 44 6.48 5.84 -3.47
C GLU A 44 5.54 5.13 -4.45
N HIS A 45 4.88 4.04 -4.04
CA HIS A 45 3.94 3.31 -4.87
C HIS A 45 2.51 3.88 -4.87
N PHE A 46 2.26 4.96 -4.12
CA PHE A 46 0.94 5.58 -3.99
C PHE A 46 0.91 7.02 -4.52
N HIS A 47 -0.26 7.44 -4.99
CA HIS A 47 -0.56 8.85 -5.25
C HIS A 47 -0.98 9.52 -3.94
N ILE A 48 -0.11 10.35 -3.36
CA ILE A 48 -0.41 11.17 -2.18
C ILE A 48 -0.85 12.56 -2.67
N PRO A 49 -2.04 13.07 -2.27
CA PRO A 49 -2.50 14.39 -2.65
C PRO A 49 -1.54 15.50 -2.21
N LYS A 50 -1.44 16.57 -2.99
CA LYS A 50 -0.75 17.80 -2.58
C LYS A 50 -1.69 18.72 -1.83
N MET A 51 -1.16 19.51 -0.90
CA MET A 51 -1.95 20.46 -0.12
C MET A 51 -2.77 21.40 -1.02
N GLN A 52 -2.19 21.85 -2.14
CA GLN A 52 -2.87 22.74 -3.09
C GLN A 52 -4.06 22.13 -3.85
N ASP A 53 -4.11 20.80 -3.96
CA ASP A 53 -5.17 20.10 -4.71
C ASP A 53 -6.37 19.74 -3.81
N LEU A 54 -6.23 19.88 -2.49
CA LEU A 54 -7.27 19.53 -1.54
C LEU A 54 -8.32 20.64 -1.40
N PRO A 55 -9.62 20.28 -1.33
CA PRO A 55 -10.66 21.26 -1.05
C PRO A 55 -10.57 21.77 0.40
N ALA A 56 -11.07 22.98 0.62
CA ALA A 56 -11.20 23.59 1.95
C ALA A 56 -9.88 23.75 2.75
N ILE A 57 -8.75 23.90 2.05
CA ILE A 57 -7.46 24.29 2.64
C ILE A 57 -7.24 25.79 2.50
N ASP A 58 -6.84 26.45 3.58
CA ASP A 58 -6.32 27.80 3.54
C ASP A 58 -4.84 27.77 3.12
N LEU A 59 -4.57 28.11 1.86
CA LEU A 59 -3.22 28.09 1.28
C LEU A 59 -2.25 29.09 1.94
N SER A 60 -2.75 30.05 2.73
CA SER A 60 -1.89 30.96 3.49
C SER A 60 -1.26 30.30 4.73
N LEU A 61 -1.80 29.18 5.19
CA LEU A 61 -1.37 28.46 6.39
C LEU A 61 -0.51 27.22 6.08
N VAL A 62 -0.30 26.88 4.80
CA VAL A 62 0.38 25.65 4.38
C VAL A 62 1.37 25.88 3.26
N ASN A 63 2.35 24.99 3.16
CA ASN A 63 3.20 24.90 1.98
C ASN A 63 2.47 24.14 0.88
N LYS A 64 2.08 24.85 -0.19
CA LYS A 64 1.19 24.36 -1.25
C LYS A 64 1.64 23.06 -1.94
N ASP A 65 2.96 22.88 -2.11
CA ASP A 65 3.57 21.77 -2.85
C ASP A 65 3.87 20.55 -1.96
N GLU A 66 3.65 20.66 -0.65
CA GLU A 66 3.81 19.55 0.28
C GLU A 66 2.70 18.51 0.10
N ASN A 67 3.04 17.28 0.47
CA ASN A 67 2.06 16.20 0.52
C ASN A 67 1.10 16.45 1.69
N ALA A 68 -0.16 16.08 1.50
CA ALA A 68 -1.14 16.05 2.57
C ALA A 68 -0.77 15.03 3.66
N ILE A 69 -1.10 15.36 4.91
CA ILE A 69 -1.11 14.40 6.02
C ILE A 69 -2.43 13.61 5.94
N TYR A 70 -2.40 12.50 5.20
CA TYR A 70 -3.61 11.72 4.89
C TYR A 70 -3.84 10.59 5.91
N PHE A 71 -4.60 10.88 6.98
CA PHE A 71 -4.96 9.93 8.03
C PHE A 71 -6.35 9.29 7.86
N SER A 72 -6.93 9.34 6.65
CA SER A 72 -8.25 8.75 6.33
C SER A 72 -8.15 7.46 5.51
N GLY A 73 -6.98 6.81 5.49
CA GLY A 73 -6.74 5.57 4.73
C GLY A 73 -7.58 4.36 5.17
N ASN A 74 -8.13 4.39 6.38
CA ASN A 74 -9.07 3.40 6.90
C ASN A 74 -10.46 3.47 6.25
N SER A 75 -10.83 4.61 5.68
CA SER A 75 -12.11 4.79 4.97
C SER A 75 -11.90 4.65 3.47
N LEU A 76 -10.94 5.40 2.92
CA LEU A 76 -10.58 5.34 1.51
C LEU A 76 -9.07 5.33 1.38
N GLY A 77 -8.52 4.18 0.99
CA GLY A 77 -7.09 4.00 0.73
C GLY A 77 -6.61 4.87 -0.43
N LEU A 78 -5.36 5.31 -0.36
CA LEU A 78 -4.72 6.03 -1.47
C LEU A 78 -4.60 5.12 -2.69
N GLN A 79 -4.71 5.71 -3.88
CA GLN A 79 -4.61 4.97 -5.14
C GLN A 79 -3.16 4.46 -5.36
N PRO A 80 -2.95 3.14 -5.54
CA PRO A 80 -1.68 2.62 -6.02
C PRO A 80 -1.41 3.12 -7.45
N LYS A 81 -0.17 3.54 -7.74
CA LYS A 81 0.22 4.07 -9.06
C LYS A 81 0.01 3.08 -10.21
N LEU A 82 0.05 1.78 -9.91
CA LEU A 82 -0.14 0.70 -10.91
C LEU A 82 -1.60 0.49 -11.34
N VAL A 83 -2.58 1.10 -10.66
CA VAL A 83 -4.01 0.93 -11.01
C VAL A 83 -4.27 1.26 -12.47
N LYS A 84 -3.72 2.38 -12.97
CA LYS A 84 -3.89 2.81 -14.36
C LYS A 84 -3.34 1.76 -15.33
N THR A 85 -2.13 1.27 -15.08
CA THR A 85 -1.48 0.25 -15.91
C THR A 85 -2.31 -1.03 -15.99
N TYR A 86 -2.85 -1.53 -14.87
CA TYR A 86 -3.65 -2.76 -14.88
C TYR A 86 -4.99 -2.58 -15.60
N LEU A 87 -5.60 -1.41 -15.53
CA LEU A 87 -6.79 -1.10 -16.33
C LEU A 87 -6.46 -1.04 -17.83
N GLU A 88 -5.37 -0.38 -18.19
CA GLU A 88 -4.91 -0.29 -19.58
C GLU A 88 -4.62 -1.67 -20.18
N GLU A 89 -4.03 -2.59 -19.42
CA GLU A 89 -3.81 -3.99 -19.85
C GLU A 89 -5.12 -4.67 -20.29
N GLU A 90 -6.20 -4.52 -19.53
CA GLU A 90 -7.48 -5.17 -19.83
C GLU A 90 -8.26 -4.44 -20.93
N LEU A 91 -8.19 -3.10 -20.99
CA LEU A 91 -8.78 -2.30 -22.06
C LEU A 91 -8.11 -2.60 -23.41
N ASP A 92 -6.78 -2.71 -23.44
CA ASP A 92 -6.03 -3.10 -24.62
C ASP A 92 -6.40 -4.50 -25.09
N LYS A 93 -6.54 -5.44 -24.15
CA LYS A 93 -6.97 -6.81 -24.47
C LYS A 93 -8.35 -6.81 -25.09
N TRP A 94 -9.28 -6.03 -24.54
CA TRP A 94 -10.62 -5.90 -25.10
C TRP A 94 -10.59 -5.32 -26.51
N ALA A 95 -9.86 -4.22 -26.73
CA ALA A 95 -9.75 -3.60 -28.03
C ALA A 95 -9.13 -4.53 -29.10
N LYS A 96 -8.15 -5.35 -28.73
CA LYS A 96 -7.43 -6.25 -29.65
C LYS A 96 -8.15 -7.57 -29.91
N MET A 97 -8.84 -8.12 -28.91
CA MET A 97 -9.28 -9.52 -28.92
C MET A 97 -10.79 -9.68 -28.73
N GLY A 98 -11.53 -8.64 -28.36
CA GLY A 98 -12.97 -8.72 -28.15
C GLY A 98 -13.35 -9.86 -27.20
N VAL A 99 -14.30 -10.69 -27.63
CA VAL A 99 -14.84 -11.83 -26.85
C VAL A 99 -13.76 -12.84 -26.44
N TYR A 100 -12.66 -12.98 -27.20
CA TYR A 100 -11.61 -13.94 -26.86
C TYR A 100 -10.91 -13.61 -25.53
N GLY A 101 -10.98 -12.36 -25.06
CA GLY A 101 -10.45 -11.93 -23.76
C GLY A 101 -11.08 -12.66 -22.56
N HIS A 102 -12.21 -13.35 -22.75
CA HIS A 102 -12.83 -14.20 -21.73
C HIS A 102 -11.92 -15.36 -21.30
N GLU A 103 -11.23 -15.99 -22.24
CA GLU A 103 -10.50 -17.24 -22.02
C GLU A 103 -8.98 -17.05 -21.99
N VAL A 104 -8.47 -15.92 -22.48
CA VAL A 104 -7.03 -15.71 -22.72
C VAL A 104 -6.47 -14.46 -22.04
N GLY A 105 -5.14 -14.40 -21.95
CA GLY A 105 -4.37 -13.27 -21.41
C GLY A 105 -3.94 -13.50 -19.95
N LYS A 106 -3.33 -12.48 -19.35
CA LYS A 106 -2.81 -12.52 -17.98
C LYS A 106 -3.90 -12.72 -16.93
N ARG A 107 -5.09 -12.16 -17.18
CA ARG A 107 -6.29 -12.29 -16.35
C ARG A 107 -7.48 -12.64 -17.24
N PRO A 108 -7.70 -13.92 -17.59
CA PRO A 108 -8.89 -14.31 -18.35
C PRO A 108 -10.15 -13.83 -17.64
N TRP A 109 -11.09 -13.19 -18.34
CA TRP A 109 -12.22 -12.55 -17.65
C TRP A 109 -13.17 -13.54 -16.98
N ILE A 110 -13.21 -14.80 -17.42
CA ILE A 110 -14.03 -15.85 -16.78
C ILE A 110 -13.53 -16.17 -15.36
N THR A 111 -12.21 -16.17 -15.14
CA THR A 111 -11.57 -16.56 -13.87
C THR A 111 -10.79 -15.40 -13.24
N GLY A 112 -11.16 -14.16 -13.59
CA GLY A 112 -10.40 -12.97 -13.21
C GLY A 112 -10.27 -12.80 -11.69
N ASP A 113 -11.32 -13.15 -10.96
CA ASP A 113 -11.35 -13.18 -9.49
C ASP A 113 -10.42 -14.26 -8.91
N GLU A 114 -10.45 -15.47 -9.46
CA GLU A 114 -9.59 -16.58 -9.02
C GLU A 114 -8.10 -16.27 -9.22
N THR A 115 -7.75 -15.53 -10.28
CA THR A 115 -6.35 -15.22 -10.61
C THR A 115 -5.62 -14.39 -9.55
N ILE A 116 -6.36 -13.65 -8.72
CA ILE A 116 -5.79 -12.79 -7.66
C ILE A 116 -6.04 -13.34 -6.25
N LEU A 117 -6.89 -14.36 -6.11
CA LEU A 117 -7.32 -14.86 -4.80
C LEU A 117 -6.15 -15.31 -3.92
N GLY A 118 -5.14 -15.94 -4.54
CA GLY A 118 -3.93 -16.38 -3.84
C GLY A 118 -3.16 -15.25 -3.16
N LEU A 119 -3.26 -14.01 -3.65
CA LEU A 119 -2.59 -12.84 -3.07
C LEU A 119 -3.22 -12.40 -1.73
N MET A 120 -4.45 -12.84 -1.44
CA MET A 120 -5.16 -12.52 -0.20
C MET A 120 -4.87 -13.50 0.94
N ASN A 121 -4.26 -14.66 0.65
CA ASN A 121 -4.08 -15.75 1.61
C ASN A 121 -3.33 -15.32 2.87
N ASP A 122 -2.16 -14.70 2.71
CA ASP A 122 -1.33 -14.25 3.83
C ASP A 122 -1.95 -13.05 4.56
N ILE A 123 -2.82 -12.29 3.90
CA ILE A 123 -3.50 -11.13 4.48
C ILE A 123 -4.57 -11.58 5.48
N VAL A 124 -5.33 -12.63 5.15
CA VAL A 124 -6.44 -13.12 5.99
C VAL A 124 -6.09 -14.39 6.78
N GLY A 125 -4.89 -14.95 6.58
CA GLY A 125 -4.42 -16.17 7.26
C GLY A 125 -5.09 -17.45 6.76
N ASN A 126 -5.39 -17.55 5.46
CA ASN A 126 -6.00 -18.73 4.86
C ASN A 126 -4.99 -19.55 4.04
N THR A 127 -5.00 -20.88 4.19
CA THR A 127 -4.27 -21.81 3.32
C THR A 127 -5.17 -22.31 2.19
N PHE A 128 -4.90 -21.92 0.96
CA PHE A 128 -5.58 -22.46 -0.21
C PHE A 128 -5.04 -23.86 -0.55
N PHE A 129 -5.89 -24.89 -0.48
CA PHE A 129 -5.55 -26.20 -1.05
C PHE A 129 -5.73 -26.12 -2.56
N ALA A 130 -4.62 -25.92 -3.29
CA ALA A 130 -4.60 -26.00 -4.74
C ALA A 130 -4.92 -27.45 -5.16
N GLY A 131 -6.19 -27.72 -5.48
CA GLY A 131 -6.58 -29.04 -5.96
C GLY A 131 -8.07 -29.30 -5.99
N GLN A 132 -8.82 -28.59 -6.84
CA GLN A 132 -10.04 -29.11 -7.47
C GLN A 132 -10.45 -28.23 -8.66
N HIS A 133 -9.68 -28.30 -9.74
CA HIS A 133 -10.26 -28.07 -11.06
C HIS A 133 -11.12 -29.28 -11.42
N VAL A 134 -12.41 -29.22 -11.10
CA VAL A 134 -13.40 -30.02 -11.81
C VAL A 134 -13.55 -29.37 -13.18
N LYS A 135 -12.92 -29.95 -14.21
CA LYS A 135 -13.28 -29.62 -15.59
C LYS A 135 -14.71 -30.10 -15.83
N PRO A 136 -15.65 -29.27 -16.30
CA PRO A 136 -16.91 -29.78 -16.81
C PRO A 136 -16.62 -30.58 -18.09
N GLY A 137 -17.04 -31.85 -18.09
CA GLY A 137 -17.18 -32.69 -19.28
C GLY A 137 -18.60 -32.65 -19.81
#